data_AF-A0A820MLY4-F1
#
_entry.id   AF-A0A820MLY4-F1
#
_cell.length_a   1.000
_cell.length_b   1.000
_cell.length_c   1.000
_cell.angle_alpha   90.00
_cell.angle_beta   90.00
_cell.angle_gamma   90.00
#
_symmetry.space_group_name_H-M   'P 1'
#
loop_
_entity.id
_entity.type
_entity.pdbx_description
1 polymer ?
#
loop_
_entity_poly.entity_id
_entity_poly.type
_entity_poly.pdbx_seq_one_letter_code
_entity_poly.pdbx_strand_id
1 'polypeptide(L)' 'MVFAHLAAFFIDKFLGNYIEDFDSHQLKINLWDGNITLENVHLKTNALNDFNVPLEIITGYL' A
#
# COMPACT_ATOMS: atom_id res chain seq x y z
N MET A 1 -10.09 2.77 -16.50
CA MET A 1 -9.40 1.92 -17.50
C MET A 1 -9.04 0.58 -16.85
N VAL A 2 -9.09 -0.53 -17.59
CA VAL A 2 -8.90 -1.90 -17.06
C VAL A 2 -7.55 -2.09 -16.34
N PHE A 3 -6.48 -1.50 -16.86
CA PHE A 3 -5.13 -1.65 -16.29
C PHE A 3 -4.97 -1.00 -14.90
N ALA A 4 -5.55 0.19 -14.69
CA ALA A 4 -5.57 0.83 -13.37
C ALA A 4 -6.27 -0.05 -12.32
N HIS A 5 -7.34 -0.72 -12.73
CA HIS A 5 -8.09 -1.61 -11.84
C HIS A 5 -7.27 -2.87 -11.49
N LEU A 6 -6.51 -3.40 -12.44
CA LEU A 6 -5.59 -4.52 -12.19
C LEU A 6 -4.47 -4.11 -11.23
N ALA A 7 -3.87 -2.93 -11.43
CA ALA A 7 -2.85 -2.42 -10.53
C ALA A 7 -3.38 -2.19 -9.10
N ALA A 8 -4.55 -1.57 -8.97
CA ALA A 8 -5.21 -1.38 -7.69
C ALA A 8 -5.49 -2.73 -6.99
N PHE A 9 -5.94 -3.75 -7.74
CA PHE A 9 -6.13 -5.09 -7.21
C PHE A 9 -4.83 -5.71 -6.66
N PHE A 10 -3.70 -5.53 -7.36
CA PHE A 10 -2.41 -6.04 -6.88
C PHE A 10 -1.92 -5.29 -5.63
N ILE A 11 -2.09 -3.97 -5.58
CA ILE A 11 -1.73 -3.19 -4.40
C ILE A 11 -2.54 -3.62 -3.19
N ASP A 12 -3.86 -3.76 -3.34
CA ASP A 12 -4.71 -4.22 -2.23
C ASP A 12 -4.33 -5.64 -1.78
N LYS A 13 -4.16 -6.56 -2.73
CA LYS A 13 -3.82 -7.95 -2.44
C LYS A 13 -2.48 -8.13 -1.72
N PHE A 14 -1.47 -7.34 -2.07
CA PHE A 14 -0.10 -7.54 -1.57
C PHE A 14 0.30 -6.54 -0.48
N LEU A 15 -0.20 -5.31 -0.54
CA LEU A 15 0.16 -4.22 0.38
C LEU A 15 -0.96 -3.88 1.38
N GLY A 16 -2.20 -4.33 1.16
CA GLY A 16 -3.33 -4.04 2.05
C GLY A 16 -3.19 -4.57 3.47
N ASN A 17 -2.37 -5.60 3.71
CA ASN A 17 -2.04 -6.07 5.06
C ASN A 17 -1.03 -5.18 5.80
N TYR A 18 -0.34 -4.29 5.09
CA TYR A 18 0.74 -3.47 5.63
C TYR A 18 0.36 -2.00 5.76
N ILE A 19 -0.59 -1.51 4.96
CA ILE A 19 -0.93 -0.08 4.83
C ILE A 19 -2.30 0.21 5.47
N GLU A 20 -2.39 1.24 6.32
CA GLU A 20 -3.65 1.73 6.89
C GLU A 20 -4.53 2.37 5.82
N ASP A 21 -5.83 2.04 5.86
CA ASP A 21 -6.90 2.65 5.06
C ASP A 21 -6.48 3.02 3.63
N PHE A 22 -5.96 2.02 2.89
CA PHE A 22 -5.53 2.19 1.51
C PHE A 22 -6.67 2.78 0.65
N ASP A 23 -6.57 4.07 0.38
CA ASP A 23 -7.52 4.77 -0.47
C ASP A 23 -6.99 4.80 -1.90
N SER A 24 -7.69 4.11 -2.81
CA SER A 24 -7.39 4.15 -4.24
C SER A 24 -7.35 5.57 -4.83
N HIS A 25 -7.93 6.58 -4.17
CA HIS A 25 -7.82 7.99 -4.57
C HIS A 25 -6.46 8.62 -4.25
N GLN A 26 -5.70 8.07 -3.29
CA GLN A 26 -4.30 8.46 -3.01
C GLN A 26 -3.32 7.90 -4.06
N LEU A 27 -3.78 6.95 -4.87
CA LEU A 27 -2.96 6.32 -5.90
C LEU A 27 -2.81 7.25 -7.11
N LYS A 28 -1.61 7.83 -7.27
CA LYS A 28 -1.26 8.52 -8.52
C LYS A 28 -0.78 7.50 -9.54
N ILE A 29 -1.63 7.22 -10.52
CA ILE A 29 -1.32 6.29 -11.62
C ILE A 29 -0.99 7.08 -12.88
N ASN A 30 0.30 7.23 -13.19
CA ASN A 30 0.76 7.76 -14.48
C ASN A 30 0.89 6.61 -15.47
N LEU A 31 -0.26 6.13 -15.97
CA LEU A 31 -0.34 4.98 -16.87
C LEU A 31 0.44 5.17 -18.18
N TRP A 32 0.60 6.42 -18.63
CA TRP A 32 1.29 6.74 -19.88
C TRP A 32 2.78 6.37 -19.84
N ASP A 33 3.41 6.51 -18.68
CA ASP A 33 4.81 6.14 -18.45
C ASP A 33 4.95 4.77 -17.77
N GLY A 34 3.83 4.10 -17.48
CA GLY A 34 3.80 2.81 -16.78
C GLY A 34 4.18 2.88 -15.30
N ASN A 35 4.23 4.08 -14.71
CA ASN A 35 4.66 4.30 -13.33
C ASN A 35 3.46 4.45 -12.39
N ILE A 36 3.58 3.87 -11.20
CA ILE A 36 2.59 3.98 -10.12
C ILE A 36 3.32 4.47 -8.87
N THR A 37 2.77 5.49 -8.23
CA THR A 37 3.34 6.04 -7.01
C THR A 37 2.26 6.10 -5.93
N LEU A 38 2.58 5.55 -4.77
CA LEU A 38 1.84 5.77 -3.54
C LEU A 38 2.55 6.87 -2.76
N GLU A 39 1.78 7.82 -2.24
CA GLU A 39 2.29 8.93 -1.42
C GLU A 39 1.52 8.96 -0.10
N ASN A 40 2.21 9.33 0.99
CA ASN A 40 1.62 9.49 2.32
C ASN A 40 1.07 8.17 2.87
N VAL A 41 1.86 7.11 2.75
CA VAL A 41 1.48 5.76 3.14
C VAL A 41 1.71 5.58 4.63
N HIS A 42 0.63 5.29 5.36
CA HIS A 42 0.70 4.95 6.77
C HIS A 42 0.77 3.44 6.94
N LEU A 43 1.67 2.95 7.79
CA LEU A 43 1.79 1.52 8.07
C LEU A 43 0.87 1.12 9.22
N LYS A 44 0.22 -0.04 9.09
CA LYS A 44 -0.54 -0.63 10.19
C LYS A 44 0.42 -1.00 11.33
N THR A 45 -0.03 -0.86 12.56
CA THR A 45 0.75 -1.25 13.76
C THR A 45 1.16 -2.73 13.72
N ASN A 46 0.33 -3.57 13.09
CA ASN A 46 0.52 -5.01 12.93
C ASN A 46 1.22 -5.44 11.63
N ALA A 47 1.71 -4.49 10.81
CA ALA A 47 2.26 -4.80 9.48
C ALA A 47 3.46 -5.76 9.52
N LEU A 48 4.14 -5.91 10.66
CA LEU A 48 5.28 -6.82 10.81
C LEU A 48 4.95 -8.13 11.52
N ASN A 49 3.69 -8.38 11.88
CA ASN A 49 3.31 -9.55 12.67
C ASN A 49 3.64 -10.87 11.95
N ASP A 50 3.54 -10.89 10.61
CA ASP A 50 3.85 -12.06 9.78
C ASP A 50 5.32 -12.49 9.84
N PHE A 51 6.21 -11.60 10.30
CA PHE A 51 7.64 -11.89 10.44
C PHE A 51 8.00 -12.53 11.80
N ASN A 52 7.03 -12.74 12.71
CA ASN A 52 7.25 -13.31 14.05
C ASN A 52 8.38 -12.62 14.84
N VAL A 53 8.53 -11.30 14.65
CA VAL A 53 9.49 -10.49 15.40
C VAL A 53 8.83 -9.90 16.64
N PRO A 54 9.53 -9.78 17.79
CA PRO A 54 8.97 -9.21 19.02
C PRO A 54 9.00 -7.67 18.98
N LEU A 55 8.46 -7.09 17.91
CA LEU A 55 8.45 -5.65 17.64
C LEU A 55 7.06 -5.23 17.18
N GLU A 56 6.60 -4.08 17.64
CA GLU A 56 5.36 -3.45 17.21
C GLU A 56 5.67 -2.12 16.52
N ILE A 57 4.98 -1.82 15.42
CA ILE A 57 5.09 -0.51 14.79
C ILE A 57 4.30 0.49 15.63
N ILE A 58 5.00 1.46 16.24
CA ILE A 58 4.37 2.60 16.93
C ILE A 58 3.88 3.64 15.91
N THR A 59 4.67 3.89 14.86
CA THR A 59 4.33 4.78 13.75
C THR A 59 5.16 4.41 12.53
N GLY A 60 4.58 4.51 11.33
CA GLY A 60 5.25 4.29 10.07
C GLY A 60 4.64 5.16 8.98
N TYR A 61 5.49 5.89 8.26
CA TYR A 61 5.10 6.83 7.21
C TYR A 61 6.09 6.74 6.04
N LEU A 62 5.58 6.65 4.82
CA LEU A 62 6.33 6.55 3.57
C LEU A 62 5.86 7.60 2.56
#